data_AF-A0A0J7L8S4-F1
#
_entry.id   AF-A0A0J7L8S4-F1
#
_cell.length_a   1.000
_cell.length_b   1.000
_cell.length_c   1.000
_cell.angle_alpha   90.00
_cell.angle_beta   90.00
_cell.angle_gamma   90.00
#
_symmetry.space_group_name_H-M   'P 1'
#
loop_
_entity.id
_entity.type
_entity.pdbx_description
1 polymer ?
#
loop_
_entity_poly.entity_id
_entity_poly.type
_entity_poly.pdbx_seq_one_letter_code
_entity_poly.pdbx_strand_id
1 'polypeptide(L)'
;MEFRPEAWDGVLLLAGERDDLQGDFMALILHHGFIEFRFDCGSGVGTVRSTETVKLNEWNTLSVYRHRWDAWIQLNQEKRVEGRSKAAAIAPPVQHVTLQLHTCNWRILASQFQGLFSRITFREPLFVGGPGNTTGLERLPVRTGFKGCIRHLEANEHHYRFPLAPQGDAANGFDVEECTADRCSKVPCSHGGKCLTTGGDTAVCLCPLGYTGDLCETRVDLQVPSFNGSSYLRYPGLADTSLSWLELSVTLKPTAPDGVILYNGHHSDATGDFIALYLSSGHVQFTFDLGTGPATLRSENPVRLGEWVEVRVSRTGRLASLEVEEDPAQEILAPGAFTQLSLPLNLYLGGAPSSDMYSPKMKTTASFVGCIQTIVLNNREMGILAEALGGVNVGNCGHACEARPCGDAECRPLRERFTCRCRPGVPHPCPAPDDYTRLVPPPIRASSNAVTSVRYERAVPSFTGSESYLHYNDADTMKRHARYNENV
;
A
#
# COMPACT_ATOMS: atom_id res chain seq x y z
N MET A 1 -14.21 27.90 5.27
CA MET A 1 -13.09 26.93 5.36
C MET A 1 -13.32 25.78 4.41
N GLU A 2 -12.26 25.14 3.92
CA GLU A 2 -12.33 23.89 3.14
C GLU A 2 -11.64 22.76 3.89
N PHE A 3 -12.23 21.56 3.89
CA PHE A 3 -11.68 20.43 4.62
C PHE A 3 -12.00 19.10 3.93
N ARG A 4 -11.12 18.12 4.10
CA ARG A 4 -11.24 16.76 3.57
C ARG A 4 -11.16 15.75 4.72
N PRO A 5 -12.30 15.26 5.25
CA PRO A 5 -12.33 14.36 6.40
C PRO A 5 -11.97 12.92 6.01
N GLU A 6 -11.16 12.25 6.83
CA GLU A 6 -10.85 10.81 6.71
C GLU A 6 -11.57 9.96 7.78
N ALA A 7 -12.19 10.62 8.75
CA ALA A 7 -12.99 10.01 9.80
C ALA A 7 -14.35 10.71 9.89
N TRP A 8 -15.34 10.02 10.46
CA TRP A 8 -16.70 10.55 10.67
C TRP A 8 -16.86 11.37 11.96
N ASP A 9 -15.84 11.40 12.80
CA ASP A 9 -15.82 12.15 14.06
C ASP A 9 -14.51 12.91 14.21
N GLY A 10 -14.57 14.11 14.77
CA GLY A 10 -13.38 14.89 15.10
C GLY A 10 -13.64 16.37 15.33
N VAL A 11 -12.74 17.05 16.04
CA VAL A 11 -12.80 18.50 16.27
C VAL A 11 -12.08 19.26 15.15
N LEU A 12 -12.81 20.08 14.38
CA LEU A 12 -12.24 20.90 13.31
C LEU A 12 -11.65 22.21 13.84
N LEU A 13 -12.40 22.90 14.70
CA LEU A 13 -12.01 24.17 15.32
C LEU A 13 -12.50 24.21 16.77
N LEU A 14 -11.67 24.72 17.69
CA LEU A 14 -12.04 24.90 19.08
C LEU A 14 -11.39 26.16 19.67
N ALA A 15 -12.18 26.99 20.33
CA ALA A 15 -11.68 28.11 21.15
C ALA A 15 -12.59 28.30 22.37
N GLY A 16 -12.00 28.70 23.49
CA GLY A 16 -12.71 28.85 24.77
C GLY A 16 -12.20 30.04 25.60
N GLU A 17 -13.00 30.43 26.59
CA GLU A 17 -12.56 31.30 27.69
C GLU A 17 -11.63 30.57 28.66
N ARG A 18 -11.80 29.25 28.79
CA ARG A 18 -11.01 28.36 29.65
C ARG A 18 -10.71 27.06 28.92
N ASP A 19 -9.67 26.39 29.36
CA ASP A 19 -9.17 25.11 28.84
C ASP A 19 -10.17 23.96 29.01
N ASP A 20 -10.94 23.95 30.10
CA ASP A 20 -12.01 22.99 30.38
C ASP A 20 -13.34 23.28 29.65
N LEU A 21 -13.37 24.33 28.80
CA LEU A 21 -14.56 24.86 28.13
C LEU A 21 -15.67 25.34 29.08
N GLN A 22 -15.36 25.61 30.36
CA GLN A 22 -16.29 26.28 31.26
C GLN A 22 -16.39 27.77 30.90
N GLY A 23 -17.62 28.26 30.76
CA GLY A 23 -17.90 29.61 30.28
C GLY A 23 -18.12 29.67 28.77
N ASP A 24 -17.64 30.74 28.15
CA ASP A 24 -17.78 31.01 26.72
C ASP A 24 -16.91 30.06 25.89
N PHE A 25 -17.47 29.44 24.85
CA PHE A 25 -16.69 28.66 23.91
C PHE A 25 -17.36 28.55 22.54
N MET A 26 -16.56 28.23 21.52
CA MET A 26 -17.05 27.82 20.22
C MET A 26 -16.31 26.57 19.76
N ALA A 27 -17.05 25.65 19.15
CA ALA A 27 -16.52 24.44 18.56
C ALA A 27 -17.20 24.14 17.23
N LEU A 28 -16.40 23.80 16.22
CA LEU A 28 -16.86 23.15 15.01
C LEU A 28 -16.36 21.73 15.05
N ILE A 29 -17.30 20.79 14.98
CA ILE A 29 -17.00 19.37 15.09
C ILE A 29 -17.69 18.60 13.97
N LEU A 30 -17.08 17.48 13.62
CA LEU A 30 -17.71 16.42 12.86
C LEU A 30 -18.22 15.38 13.87
N HIS A 31 -19.51 15.08 13.85
CA HIS A 31 -20.15 14.16 14.79
C HIS A 31 -21.12 13.23 14.08
N HIS A 32 -20.75 11.95 13.99
CA HIS A 32 -21.40 10.93 13.16
C HIS A 32 -21.55 11.37 11.69
N GLY A 33 -20.54 12.07 11.17
CA GLY A 33 -20.48 12.55 9.79
C GLY A 33 -21.22 13.85 9.50
N PHE A 34 -21.88 14.46 10.48
CA PHE A 34 -22.53 15.77 10.31
C PHE A 34 -21.68 16.86 10.95
N ILE A 35 -21.74 18.05 10.38
CA ILE A 35 -21.12 19.23 10.99
C ILE A 35 -22.02 19.73 12.10
N GLU A 36 -21.46 19.90 13.30
CA GLU A 36 -22.09 20.63 14.39
C GLU A 36 -21.28 21.88 14.72
N PHE A 37 -21.94 23.03 14.69
CA PHE A 37 -21.46 24.25 15.30
C PHE A 37 -22.06 24.39 16.70
N ARG A 38 -21.21 24.32 17.72
CA ARG A 38 -21.58 24.43 19.12
C ARG A 38 -20.98 25.70 19.68
N PHE A 39 -21.77 26.48 20.41
CA PHE A 39 -21.27 27.70 21.04
C PHE A 39 -22.02 28.04 22.31
N ASP A 40 -21.35 28.66 23.27
CA ASP A 40 -21.93 29.24 24.47
C ASP A 40 -21.44 30.68 24.65
N CYS A 41 -22.36 31.56 25.05
CA CYS A 41 -22.11 32.97 25.33
C CYS A 41 -22.56 33.34 26.76
N GLY A 42 -22.45 32.39 27.70
CA GLY A 42 -22.75 32.55 29.12
C GLY A 42 -24.20 32.24 29.52
N SER A 43 -24.97 31.59 28.64
CA SER A 43 -26.39 31.24 28.90
C SER A 43 -26.75 29.78 28.60
N GLY A 44 -25.77 29.00 28.12
CA GLY A 44 -25.91 27.59 27.78
C GLY A 44 -25.62 27.33 26.31
N VAL A 45 -25.26 26.07 26.03
CA VAL A 45 -24.82 25.62 24.70
C VAL A 45 -25.96 25.72 23.68
N GLY A 46 -25.71 26.46 22.61
CA GLY A 46 -26.42 26.36 21.33
C GLY A 46 -25.76 25.33 20.42
N THR A 47 -26.53 24.65 19.60
CA THR A 47 -26.01 23.70 18.60
C THR A 47 -26.76 23.89 17.29
N VAL A 48 -26.01 24.08 16.20
CA VAL A 48 -26.51 24.10 14.82
C VAL A 48 -25.88 22.90 14.11
N ARG A 49 -26.70 22.00 13.56
CA ARG A 49 -26.23 20.75 12.95
C ARG A 49 -26.61 20.72 11.47
N SER A 50 -25.71 20.26 10.60
CA SER A 50 -26.00 20.13 9.17
C SER A 50 -27.11 19.11 8.92
N THR A 51 -27.85 19.27 7.82
CA THR A 51 -28.88 18.31 7.40
C THR A 51 -28.29 17.10 6.71
N GLU A 52 -27.18 17.29 5.99
CA GLU A 52 -26.47 16.23 5.29
C GLU A 52 -25.13 15.94 5.96
N THR A 53 -24.59 14.76 5.63
CA THR A 53 -23.26 14.34 6.02
C THR A 53 -22.19 14.94 5.12
N VAL A 54 -20.99 15.10 5.65
CA VAL A 54 -19.80 15.41 4.86
C VAL A 54 -19.48 14.30 3.87
N LYS A 55 -18.82 14.66 2.77
CA LYS A 55 -18.26 13.69 1.84
C LYS A 55 -16.90 13.22 2.36
N LEU A 56 -16.82 11.96 2.80
CA LEU A 56 -15.58 11.38 3.31
C LEU A 56 -14.54 11.29 2.18
N ASN A 57 -13.28 11.57 2.48
CA ASN A 57 -12.15 11.56 1.54
C ASN A 57 -12.30 12.51 0.33
N GLU A 58 -13.22 13.47 0.39
CA GLU A 58 -13.43 14.51 -0.61
C GLU A 58 -13.37 15.91 0.04
N TRP A 59 -13.08 16.94 -0.76
CA TRP A 59 -13.13 18.32 -0.29
C TRP A 59 -14.57 18.76 -0.03
N ASN A 60 -14.80 19.28 1.17
CA ASN A 60 -16.03 19.91 1.61
C ASN A 60 -15.78 21.39 1.89
N THR A 61 -16.76 22.24 1.61
CA THR A 61 -16.72 23.66 1.97
C THR A 61 -17.65 23.91 3.15
N LEU A 62 -17.21 24.66 4.15
CA LEU A 62 -18.04 25.05 5.29
C LEU A 62 -17.98 26.55 5.52
N SER A 63 -19.15 27.18 5.53
CA SER A 63 -19.35 28.56 5.94
C SER A 63 -20.14 28.60 7.24
N VAL A 64 -19.68 29.41 8.19
CA VAL A 64 -20.29 29.57 9.49
C VAL A 64 -20.46 31.06 9.75
N TYR A 65 -21.63 31.45 10.23
CA TYR A 65 -21.91 32.80 10.62
C TYR A 65 -22.57 32.82 11.98
N ARG A 66 -22.21 33.82 12.78
CA ARG A 66 -22.83 34.07 14.07
C ARG A 66 -23.08 35.55 14.25
N HIS A 67 -24.28 35.89 14.70
CA HIS A 67 -24.63 37.23 15.15
C HIS A 67 -25.44 37.16 16.45
N ARG A 68 -24.88 37.68 17.54
CA ARG A 68 -25.46 37.60 18.90
C ARG A 68 -25.75 36.14 19.31
N TRP A 69 -27.01 35.77 19.50
CA TRP A 69 -27.42 34.42 19.88
C TRP A 69 -27.71 33.54 18.67
N ASP A 70 -27.80 34.13 17.48
CA ASP A 70 -28.20 33.46 16.25
C ASP A 70 -26.97 33.02 15.46
N ALA A 71 -27.05 31.85 14.85
CA ALA A 71 -26.00 31.29 14.02
C ALA A 71 -26.59 30.53 12.84
N TRP A 72 -25.84 30.47 11.75
CA TRP A 72 -26.13 29.55 10.67
C TRP A 72 -24.86 28.89 10.15
N ILE A 73 -25.02 27.69 9.61
CA ILE A 73 -23.98 26.97 8.90
C ILE A 73 -24.46 26.63 7.50
N GLN A 74 -23.51 26.53 6.58
CA GLN A 74 -23.73 26.06 5.22
C GLN A 74 -22.63 25.07 4.88
N LEU A 75 -23.01 23.82 4.67
CA LEU A 75 -22.13 22.76 4.20
C LEU A 75 -22.26 22.65 2.68
N ASN A 76 -21.14 22.70 1.97
CA ASN A 76 -21.08 22.63 0.52
C ASN A 76 -22.03 23.65 -0.15
N GLN A 77 -22.80 23.22 -1.16
CA GLN A 77 -23.78 24.05 -1.86
C GLN A 77 -25.21 23.88 -1.29
N GLU A 78 -25.33 23.42 -0.05
CA GLU A 78 -26.63 23.15 0.57
C GLU A 78 -27.31 24.42 1.08
N LYS A 79 -28.56 24.27 1.52
CA LYS A 79 -29.29 25.35 2.20
C LYS A 79 -28.66 25.62 3.56
N ARG A 80 -28.71 26.89 3.97
CA ARG A 80 -28.28 27.31 5.30
C ARG A 80 -29.17 26.67 6.36
N VAL A 81 -28.53 26.13 7.41
CA VAL A 81 -29.21 25.65 8.61
C VAL A 81 -28.99 26.66 9.70
N GLU A 82 -30.08 27.16 10.29
CA GLU A 82 -30.06 28.17 11.34
C GLU A 82 -30.24 27.53 12.72
N GLY A 83 -29.70 28.16 13.75
CA GLY A 83 -29.95 27.80 15.14
C GLY A 83 -29.58 28.92 16.11
N ARG A 84 -29.92 28.72 17.39
CA ARG A 84 -29.78 29.73 18.43
C ARG A 84 -29.16 29.14 19.70
N SER A 85 -28.36 29.92 20.42
CA SER A 85 -27.97 29.57 21.79
C SER A 85 -29.15 29.67 22.75
N LYS A 86 -29.10 28.93 23.87
CA LYS A 86 -30.15 28.96 24.89
C LYS A 86 -30.14 30.30 25.61
N ALA A 87 -30.85 31.30 25.08
CA ALA A 87 -31.18 32.48 25.87
C ALA A 87 -32.19 32.08 26.95
N ALA A 88 -31.96 32.48 28.21
CA ALA A 88 -33.01 32.42 29.23
C ALA A 88 -34.25 33.12 28.68
N ALA A 89 -35.39 32.43 28.71
CA ALA A 89 -36.65 32.91 28.13
C ALA A 89 -36.91 34.37 28.53
N ILE A 90 -37.16 35.22 27.54
CA ILE A 90 -37.63 36.59 27.75
C ILE A 90 -38.88 36.49 28.63
N ALA A 91 -38.80 36.95 29.88
CA ALA A 91 -39.98 37.11 30.73
C ALA A 91 -40.99 38.02 30.01
N PRO A 92 -42.31 37.77 30.12
CA PRO A 92 -43.31 38.58 29.43
C PRO A 92 -43.22 40.05 29.90
N PRO A 93 -43.68 41.02 29.08
CA PRO A 93 -43.56 42.43 29.43
C PRO A 93 -44.33 42.70 30.73
N VAL A 94 -43.63 43.15 31.77
CA VAL A 94 -44.26 43.61 33.01
C VAL A 94 -45.08 44.86 32.67
N GLN A 95 -46.40 44.71 32.63
CA GLN A 95 -47.32 45.83 32.63
C GLN A 95 -47.25 46.51 34.00
N HIS A 96 -46.94 47.81 33.97
CA HIS A 96 -47.03 48.77 35.08
C HIS A 96 -46.16 48.49 36.33
N VAL A 97 -45.10 49.30 36.48
CA VAL A 97 -44.53 49.62 37.80
C VAL A 97 -44.81 51.09 38.08
N THR A 98 -45.72 51.35 39.01
CA THR A 98 -45.97 52.67 39.56
C THR A 98 -44.79 53.04 40.47
N LEU A 99 -44.09 54.13 40.16
CA LEU A 99 -43.04 54.68 41.01
C LEU A 99 -43.69 55.44 42.17
N GLN A 100 -43.52 54.94 43.40
CA GLN A 100 -43.60 55.79 44.60
C GLN A 100 -42.20 55.92 45.21
N LEU A 101 -41.75 57.18 45.27
CA LEU A 101 -40.57 57.61 46.01
C LEU A 101 -40.86 57.54 47.51
N HIS A 102 -40.07 56.77 48.26
CA HIS A 102 -39.51 57.19 49.55
C HIS A 102 -38.29 56.33 49.94
N THR A 103 -37.17 57.03 50.16
CA THR A 103 -36.00 56.69 51.00
C THR A 103 -35.15 55.44 50.68
N CYS A 104 -33.86 55.71 50.44
CA CYS A 104 -32.76 54.74 50.29
C CYS A 104 -32.60 53.80 51.49
N ASN A 105 -32.90 52.51 51.30
CA ASN A 105 -31.99 51.41 51.68
C ASN A 105 -32.56 50.08 51.18
N TRP A 106 -31.95 49.50 50.14
CA TRP A 106 -32.09 48.08 49.86
C TRP A 106 -30.77 47.55 49.29
N ARG A 107 -30.13 46.67 50.07
CA ARG A 107 -29.10 45.74 49.59
C ARG A 107 -29.76 44.88 48.50
N ILE A 108 -29.29 44.98 47.27
CA ILE A 108 -29.61 43.98 46.25
C ILE A 108 -28.70 42.79 46.48
N LEU A 109 -29.30 41.69 46.94
CA LEU A 109 -28.70 40.36 46.84
C LEU A 109 -28.45 40.07 45.37
N ALA A 110 -27.18 39.86 45.02
CA ALA A 110 -26.78 39.43 43.69
C ALA A 110 -27.33 38.03 43.40
N SER A 111 -28.53 37.95 42.82
CA SER A 111 -29.05 36.74 42.20
C SER A 111 -30.27 37.07 41.35
N GLN A 112 -30.07 37.40 40.06
CA GLN A 112 -31.00 37.22 38.92
C GLN A 112 -30.66 38.16 37.76
N PHE A 113 -29.49 37.97 37.13
CA PHE A 113 -29.23 38.47 35.78
C PHE A 113 -28.41 37.41 35.01
N GLN A 114 -29.03 36.26 34.75
CA GLN A 114 -28.56 35.35 33.69
C GLN A 114 -29.32 35.71 32.40
N GLY A 115 -28.63 36.21 31.37
CA GLY A 115 -29.24 36.34 30.02
C GLY A 115 -29.01 37.60 29.18
N LEU A 116 -28.09 38.51 29.53
CA LEU A 116 -27.82 39.73 28.71
C LEU A 116 -26.55 39.65 27.84
N PHE A 117 -25.79 38.56 27.92
CA PHE A 117 -24.49 38.45 27.23
C PHE A 117 -24.68 37.89 25.81
N SER A 118 -24.34 38.72 24.81
CA SER A 118 -24.35 38.36 23.37
C SER A 118 -22.95 38.33 22.75
N ARG A 119 -21.95 38.81 23.50
CA ARG A 119 -20.53 38.78 23.13
C ARG A 119 -19.94 37.48 23.67
N ILE A 120 -19.10 36.87 22.85
CA ILE A 120 -18.33 35.68 23.22
C ILE A 120 -16.89 36.14 23.49
N THR A 121 -16.31 35.68 24.59
CA THR A 121 -14.94 36.01 24.98
C THR A 121 -14.08 34.77 24.91
N PHE A 122 -12.95 34.86 24.20
CA PHE A 122 -11.93 33.80 24.17
C PHE A 122 -10.69 34.28 24.92
N ARG A 123 -10.10 33.40 25.71
CA ARG A 123 -8.81 33.65 26.39
C ARG A 123 -7.80 32.56 26.10
N GLU A 124 -8.28 31.38 25.73
CA GLU A 124 -7.44 30.29 25.24
C GLU A 124 -7.10 30.44 23.75
N PRO A 125 -6.00 29.83 23.28
CA PRO A 125 -5.67 29.77 21.86
C PRO A 125 -6.77 29.12 21.01
N LEU A 126 -6.81 29.49 19.73
CA LEU A 126 -7.61 28.78 18.73
C LEU A 126 -6.89 27.51 18.30
N PHE A 127 -7.55 26.37 18.45
CA PHE A 127 -7.07 25.09 17.93
C PHE A 127 -7.73 24.80 16.58
N VAL A 128 -6.92 24.49 15.57
CA VAL A 128 -7.35 23.98 14.27
C VAL A 128 -6.95 22.51 14.19
N GLY A 129 -7.88 21.61 13.86
CA GLY A 129 -7.69 20.16 13.96
C GLY A 129 -7.95 19.58 15.37
N GLY A 130 -8.28 20.45 16.33
CA GLY A 130 -8.51 20.10 17.73
C GLY A 130 -7.22 20.02 18.56
N PRO A 131 -7.32 20.01 19.90
CA PRO A 131 -6.15 19.94 20.80
C PRO A 131 -5.58 18.51 20.95
N GLY A 132 -5.93 17.56 20.06
CA GLY A 132 -5.58 16.14 20.19
C GLY A 132 -6.62 15.34 20.99
N ASN A 133 -6.21 14.74 22.11
CA ASN A 133 -7.10 13.97 22.98
C ASN A 133 -8.02 14.93 23.78
N THR A 134 -9.31 14.93 23.48
CA THR A 134 -10.29 15.80 24.17
C THR A 134 -10.96 15.12 25.38
N THR A 135 -10.39 14.02 25.89
CA THR A 135 -10.86 13.36 27.11
C THR A 135 -10.78 14.34 28.28
N GLY A 136 -11.94 14.66 28.86
CA GLY A 136 -12.09 15.68 29.91
C GLY A 136 -12.89 16.92 29.47
N LEU A 137 -13.06 17.13 28.16
CA LEU A 137 -13.92 18.19 27.63
C LEU A 137 -15.38 17.70 27.51
N GLU A 138 -16.07 17.59 28.65
CA GLU A 138 -17.42 17.00 28.75
C GLU A 138 -18.50 17.70 27.90
N ARG A 139 -18.22 18.91 27.42
CA ARG A 139 -19.16 19.72 26.60
C ARG A 139 -19.12 19.37 25.10
N LEU A 140 -18.19 18.51 24.67
CA LEU A 140 -18.06 18.03 23.30
C LEU A 140 -18.50 16.56 23.21
N PRO A 141 -19.29 16.18 22.19
CA PRO A 141 -19.70 14.78 21.98
C PRO A 141 -18.60 13.91 21.34
N VAL A 142 -17.46 14.50 20.97
CA VAL A 142 -16.33 13.82 20.31
C VAL A 142 -15.07 13.83 21.18
N ARG A 143 -14.28 12.76 21.10
CA ARG A 143 -13.11 12.51 21.96
C ARG A 143 -11.75 12.65 21.26
N THR A 144 -11.76 12.92 19.96
CA THR A 144 -10.57 12.94 19.10
C THR A 144 -10.48 14.24 18.30
N GLY A 145 -9.25 14.64 17.97
CA GLY A 145 -8.99 15.65 16.96
C GLY A 145 -9.47 15.22 15.56
N PHE A 146 -9.52 16.19 14.64
CA PHE A 146 -9.84 15.94 13.25
C PHE A 146 -8.72 15.16 12.56
N LYS A 147 -9.10 14.16 11.75
CA LYS A 147 -8.20 13.43 10.87
C LYS A 147 -8.53 13.75 9.41
N GLY A 148 -7.57 14.32 8.69
CA GLY A 148 -7.69 14.67 7.28
C GLY A 148 -7.00 16.00 6.99
N CYS A 149 -7.43 16.68 5.92
CA CYS A 149 -6.82 17.94 5.49
C CYS A 149 -7.71 19.15 5.71
N ILE A 150 -7.12 20.30 6.02
CA ILE A 150 -7.80 21.60 6.07
C ILE A 150 -7.03 22.58 5.19
N ARG A 151 -7.74 23.36 4.37
CA ARG A 151 -7.18 24.47 3.61
C ARG A 151 -8.14 25.66 3.61
N HIS A 152 -7.63 26.81 3.16
CA HIS A 152 -8.44 28.01 2.97
C HIS A 152 -9.27 28.37 4.23
N LEU A 153 -8.59 28.54 5.37
CA LEU A 153 -9.20 29.01 6.60
C LEU A 153 -9.26 30.53 6.59
N GLU A 154 -10.48 31.06 6.59
CA GLU A 154 -10.76 32.48 6.68
C GLU A 154 -11.70 32.73 7.85
N ALA A 155 -11.40 33.73 8.68
CA ALA A 155 -12.30 34.20 9.73
C ALA A 155 -12.31 35.74 9.74
N ASN A 156 -13.50 36.34 9.65
CA ASN A 156 -13.69 37.79 9.63
C ASN A 156 -12.74 38.52 8.67
N GLU A 157 -12.68 38.07 7.41
CA GLU A 157 -11.83 38.63 6.33
C GLU A 157 -10.32 38.40 6.52
N HIS A 158 -9.90 37.70 7.57
CA HIS A 158 -8.51 37.31 7.76
C HIS A 158 -8.26 35.88 7.26
N HIS A 159 -7.35 35.75 6.30
CA HIS A 159 -6.90 34.47 5.76
C HIS A 159 -5.72 33.94 6.57
N TYR A 160 -5.90 32.81 7.24
CA TYR A 160 -4.87 32.18 8.06
C TYR A 160 -3.90 31.36 7.20
N ARG A 161 -2.61 31.59 7.41
CA ARG A 161 -1.51 30.80 6.84
C ARG A 161 -1.03 29.79 7.87
N PHE A 162 -1.13 28.50 7.52
CA PHE A 162 -0.79 27.38 8.41
C PHE A 162 0.69 27.21 8.81
N PRO A 163 1.72 27.71 8.08
CA PRO A 163 3.10 27.59 8.54
C PRO A 163 3.34 28.24 9.91
N LEU A 164 4.35 27.76 10.64
CA LEU A 164 4.74 28.35 11.93
C LEU A 164 5.25 29.78 11.75
N ALA A 165 5.03 30.63 12.76
CA ALA A 165 5.61 31.96 12.80
C ALA A 165 7.16 31.88 12.81
N PRO A 166 7.87 32.73 12.05
CA PRO A 166 7.35 33.91 11.33
C PRO A 166 6.89 33.64 9.88
N GLN A 167 7.00 32.42 9.36
CA GLN A 167 6.64 32.12 7.97
C GLN A 167 5.11 32.10 7.74
N GLY A 168 4.33 31.81 8.77
CA GLY A 168 2.86 31.89 8.76
C GLY A 168 2.31 32.36 10.11
N ASP A 169 1.06 32.00 10.37
CA ASP A 169 0.28 32.53 11.50
C ASP A 169 0.12 31.50 12.64
N ALA A 170 0.61 30.27 12.47
CA ALA A 170 0.56 29.24 13.50
C ALA A 170 1.64 29.46 14.58
N ALA A 171 1.25 29.39 15.85
CA ALA A 171 2.18 29.55 16.97
C ALA A 171 2.98 28.28 17.28
N ASN A 172 2.35 27.11 17.15
CA ASN A 172 2.91 25.78 17.40
C ASN A 172 2.08 24.69 16.68
N GLY A 173 2.58 23.45 16.66
CA GLY A 173 1.88 22.29 16.10
C GLY A 173 2.65 21.00 16.35
N PHE A 174 1.94 19.87 16.37
CA PHE A 174 2.48 18.52 16.51
C PHE A 174 1.77 17.60 15.51
N ASP A 175 2.51 16.66 14.91
CA ASP A 175 1.99 15.65 13.98
C ASP A 175 1.17 16.22 12.80
N VAL A 176 1.60 17.37 12.26
CA VAL A 176 1.00 18.00 11.07
C VAL A 176 1.92 17.81 9.87
N GLU A 177 1.45 17.09 8.85
CA GLU A 177 2.14 16.86 7.58
C GLU A 177 1.43 17.52 6.39
N GLU A 178 2.09 17.56 5.22
CA GLU A 178 1.54 18.15 4.00
C GLU A 178 0.36 17.33 3.46
N CYS A 179 -0.73 17.99 3.06
CA CYS A 179 -1.90 17.30 2.53
C CYS A 179 -1.69 16.88 1.07
N THR A 180 -1.59 15.58 0.81
CA THR A 180 -1.25 15.01 -0.51
C THR A 180 -2.45 14.78 -1.46
N ALA A 181 -3.68 15.09 -1.05
CA ALA A 181 -4.91 14.62 -1.70
C ALA A 181 -5.34 15.31 -3.01
N ASP A 182 -4.79 16.47 -3.39
CA ASP A 182 -5.26 17.22 -4.59
C ASP A 182 -4.62 16.73 -5.90
N ARG A 183 -3.44 16.11 -5.86
CA ARG A 183 -2.67 15.78 -7.07
C ARG A 183 -3.16 14.51 -7.78
N CYS A 184 -3.50 13.49 -7.00
CA CYS A 184 -4.06 12.24 -7.53
C CYS A 184 -5.50 12.37 -8.05
N SER A 185 -6.19 13.48 -7.77
CA SER A 185 -7.51 13.75 -8.35
C SER A 185 -7.45 13.96 -9.88
N LYS A 186 -6.31 14.45 -10.40
CA LYS A 186 -6.06 14.70 -11.82
C LYS A 186 -5.34 13.55 -12.54
N VAL A 187 -4.92 12.53 -11.79
CA VAL A 187 -4.16 11.38 -12.31
C VAL A 187 -4.98 10.10 -12.02
N PRO A 188 -6.01 9.80 -12.84
CA PRO A 188 -6.89 8.66 -12.61
C PRO A 188 -6.21 7.38 -13.09
N CYS A 189 -5.47 6.74 -12.18
CA CYS A 189 -4.87 5.43 -12.45
C CYS A 189 -5.96 4.38 -12.77
N SER A 190 -5.84 3.74 -13.93
CA SER A 190 -6.76 2.72 -14.43
C SER A 190 -6.53 1.36 -13.77
N HIS A 191 -7.50 0.46 -13.93
CA HIS A 191 -7.42 -0.95 -13.53
C HIS A 191 -7.04 -1.21 -12.06
N GLY A 192 -7.38 -0.27 -11.16
CA GLY A 192 -7.06 -0.38 -9.74
C GLY A 192 -5.64 0.06 -9.37
N GLY A 193 -4.95 0.78 -10.27
CA GLY A 193 -3.66 1.39 -9.96
C GLY A 193 -3.75 2.39 -8.82
N LYS A 194 -2.67 2.47 -8.02
CA LYS A 194 -2.59 3.39 -6.88
C LYS A 194 -1.81 4.62 -7.26
N CYS A 195 -2.41 5.80 -7.14
CA CYS A 195 -1.68 7.05 -7.35
C CYS A 195 -0.84 7.41 -6.11
N LEU A 196 0.41 7.79 -6.32
CA LEU A 196 1.31 8.35 -5.31
C LEU A 196 1.86 9.70 -5.77
N THR A 197 2.08 10.60 -4.81
CA THR A 197 2.77 11.87 -5.03
C THR A 197 4.23 11.72 -4.62
N THR A 198 5.17 11.77 -5.57
CA THR A 198 6.61 11.80 -5.30
C THR A 198 7.04 13.27 -5.18
N GLY A 199 7.82 13.61 -4.14
CA GLY A 199 8.08 14.99 -3.71
C GLY A 199 8.21 16.04 -4.84
N GLY A 200 7.44 17.13 -4.74
CA GLY A 200 7.27 18.13 -5.79
C GLY A 200 5.92 18.04 -6.53
N ASP A 201 5.90 18.49 -7.79
CA ASP A 201 4.75 18.62 -8.72
C ASP A 201 4.29 17.37 -9.48
N THR A 202 4.83 16.19 -9.13
CA THR A 202 4.58 14.96 -9.88
C THR A 202 3.73 13.96 -9.09
N ALA A 203 2.75 13.37 -9.78
CA ALA A 203 1.97 12.23 -9.31
C ALA A 203 2.16 11.08 -10.30
N VAL A 204 2.34 9.87 -9.77
CA VAL A 204 2.70 8.67 -10.55
C VAL A 204 1.76 7.54 -10.17
N CYS A 205 1.35 6.75 -11.16
CA CYS A 205 0.58 5.55 -10.93
C CYS A 205 1.47 4.34 -10.64
N LEU A 206 1.11 3.62 -9.58
CA LEU A 206 1.60 2.28 -9.28
C LEU A 206 0.66 1.27 -9.93
N CYS A 207 1.11 0.63 -11.00
CA CYS A 207 0.31 -0.26 -11.82
C CYS A 207 0.29 -1.68 -11.26
N PRO A 208 -0.90 -2.30 -11.14
CA PRO A 208 -1.01 -3.69 -10.72
C PRO A 208 -0.46 -4.65 -11.77
N LEU A 209 -0.20 -5.90 -11.38
CA LEU A 209 0.29 -6.94 -12.29
C LEU A 209 -0.62 -7.12 -13.50
N GLY A 210 0.00 -7.24 -14.67
CA GLY A 210 -0.68 -7.34 -15.96
C GLY A 210 -1.06 -5.98 -16.59
N TYR A 211 -0.69 -4.86 -15.97
CA TYR A 211 -0.96 -3.53 -16.48
C TYR A 211 0.30 -2.63 -16.45
N THR A 212 0.42 -1.76 -17.45
CA THR A 212 1.51 -0.78 -17.60
C THR A 212 0.99 0.51 -18.23
N GLY A 213 1.88 1.47 -18.47
CA GLY A 213 1.57 2.83 -18.93
C GLY A 213 1.52 3.83 -17.77
N ASP A 214 1.57 5.12 -18.09
CA ASP A 214 1.63 6.19 -17.09
C ASP A 214 0.38 6.23 -16.20
N LEU A 215 -0.76 5.76 -16.72
CA LEU A 215 -2.04 5.66 -16.01
C LEU A 215 -2.52 4.21 -15.89
N CYS A 216 -1.65 3.21 -16.07
CA CYS A 216 -2.00 1.78 -16.00
C CYS A 216 -3.09 1.34 -16.99
N GLU A 217 -3.18 2.02 -18.13
CA GLU A 217 -4.21 1.82 -19.15
C GLU A 217 -3.91 0.65 -20.09
N THR A 218 -2.63 0.25 -20.20
CA THR A 218 -2.18 -0.76 -21.16
C THR A 218 -2.12 -2.13 -20.51
N ARG A 219 -2.80 -3.13 -21.11
CA ARG A 219 -2.69 -4.54 -20.68
C ARG A 219 -1.41 -5.18 -21.21
N VAL A 220 -0.77 -5.99 -20.38
CA VAL A 220 0.46 -6.73 -20.72
C VAL A 220 0.31 -8.19 -20.32
N ASP A 221 0.65 -9.09 -21.24
CA ASP A 221 0.83 -10.50 -20.93
C ASP A 221 2.28 -10.74 -20.48
N LEU A 222 2.47 -10.90 -19.17
CA LEU A 222 3.78 -10.97 -18.55
C LEU A 222 4.40 -12.36 -18.80
N GLN A 223 5.56 -12.40 -19.46
CA GLN A 223 6.31 -13.63 -19.79
C GLN A 223 7.61 -13.71 -18.98
N VAL A 224 8.47 -12.70 -19.10
CA VAL A 224 9.69 -12.56 -18.30
C VAL A 224 9.59 -11.23 -17.58
N PRO A 225 9.48 -11.20 -16.23
CA PRO A 225 9.23 -9.95 -15.52
C PRO A 225 10.45 -9.02 -15.55
N SER A 226 10.20 -7.76 -15.88
CA SER A 226 11.13 -6.64 -15.72
C SER A 226 10.75 -5.76 -14.54
N PHE A 227 11.78 -5.26 -13.86
CA PHE A 227 11.71 -4.40 -12.70
C PHE A 227 12.40 -3.07 -13.05
N ASN A 228 11.77 -1.95 -12.69
CA ASN A 228 12.18 -0.62 -13.12
C ASN A 228 12.67 0.28 -11.97
N GLY A 229 12.96 -0.29 -10.79
CA GLY A 229 13.35 0.46 -9.59
C GLY A 229 12.18 1.03 -8.77
N SER A 230 10.95 0.92 -9.27
CA SER A 230 9.72 1.11 -8.46
C SER A 230 8.89 -0.18 -8.36
N SER A 231 9.34 -1.24 -9.03
CA SER A 231 8.64 -2.51 -9.14
C SER A 231 8.89 -3.40 -7.95
N TYR A 232 7.90 -4.19 -7.56
CA TYR A 232 8.08 -5.29 -6.62
C TYR A 232 7.03 -6.37 -6.80
N LEU A 233 7.38 -7.60 -6.42
CA LEU A 233 6.44 -8.70 -6.22
C LEU A 233 6.44 -9.12 -4.75
N ARG A 234 5.28 -9.57 -4.26
CA ARG A 234 5.07 -10.00 -2.89
C ARG A 234 4.62 -11.46 -2.85
N TYR A 235 5.19 -12.24 -1.94
CA TYR A 235 4.90 -13.65 -1.71
C TYR A 235 4.70 -13.92 -0.21
N PRO A 236 4.15 -15.09 0.16
CA PRO A 236 4.25 -15.55 1.53
C PRO A 236 5.72 -15.56 1.99
N GLY A 237 5.94 -15.25 3.26
CA GLY A 237 7.28 -15.30 3.86
C GLY A 237 7.91 -16.68 3.75
N LEU A 238 9.24 -16.74 3.85
CA LEU A 238 9.98 -17.99 3.88
C LEU A 238 9.64 -18.84 5.13
N ALA A 239 9.11 -18.20 6.18
CA ALA A 239 8.48 -18.82 7.35
C ALA A 239 9.21 -20.08 7.86
N ASP A 240 8.46 -21.10 8.29
CA ASP A 240 9.01 -22.35 8.81
C ASP A 240 9.73 -23.21 7.76
N THR A 241 9.65 -22.85 6.47
CA THR A 241 10.19 -23.67 5.38
C THR A 241 11.70 -23.51 5.20
N SER A 242 12.29 -22.41 5.70
CA SER A 242 13.73 -22.12 5.58
C SER A 242 14.40 -21.76 6.91
N LEU A 243 13.86 -22.27 8.04
CA LEU A 243 14.34 -21.97 9.40
C LEU A 243 15.84 -22.25 9.56
N SER A 244 16.28 -23.46 9.23
CA SER A 244 17.67 -23.91 9.44
C SER A 244 18.43 -24.13 8.14
N TRP A 245 17.75 -24.10 7.00
CA TRP A 245 18.34 -24.41 5.70
C TRP A 245 17.71 -23.55 4.60
N LEU A 246 18.46 -23.24 3.56
CA LEU A 246 17.99 -22.52 2.38
C LEU A 246 18.87 -22.90 1.19
N GLU A 247 18.25 -23.27 0.08
CA GLU A 247 18.91 -23.34 -1.24
C GLU A 247 18.18 -22.37 -2.18
N LEU A 248 18.91 -21.41 -2.74
CA LEU A 248 18.35 -20.39 -3.61
C LEU A 248 19.20 -20.29 -4.89
N SER A 249 18.60 -20.49 -6.05
CA SER A 249 19.17 -20.11 -7.35
C SER A 249 18.31 -19.06 -8.03
N VAL A 250 18.92 -18.00 -8.53
CA VAL A 250 18.24 -16.90 -9.24
C VAL A 250 18.95 -16.62 -10.55
N THR A 251 18.22 -16.68 -11.68
CA THR A 251 18.72 -16.18 -12.97
C THR A 251 18.16 -14.78 -13.24
N LEU A 252 19.03 -13.79 -13.36
CA LEU A 252 18.67 -12.38 -13.50
C LEU A 252 19.56 -11.66 -14.52
N LYS A 253 19.07 -10.55 -15.06
CA LYS A 253 19.80 -9.66 -15.98
C LYS A 253 19.75 -8.23 -15.43
N PRO A 254 20.75 -7.80 -14.66
CA PRO A 254 20.72 -6.50 -14.00
C PRO A 254 21.08 -5.39 -14.97
N THR A 255 20.42 -4.24 -14.90
CA THR A 255 20.77 -3.05 -15.70
C THR A 255 21.21 -1.86 -14.84
N ALA A 256 21.18 -2.02 -13.51
CA ALA A 256 21.72 -1.07 -12.54
C ALA A 256 22.72 -1.77 -11.60
N PRO A 257 23.74 -1.05 -11.09
CA PRO A 257 24.77 -1.62 -10.21
C PRO A 257 24.30 -1.84 -8.76
N ASP A 258 23.19 -1.22 -8.36
CA ASP A 258 22.61 -1.33 -7.02
C ASP A 258 21.14 -1.71 -7.13
N GLY A 259 20.68 -2.59 -6.25
CA GLY A 259 19.27 -2.99 -6.26
C GLY A 259 18.96 -4.24 -5.43
N VAL A 260 17.91 -4.19 -4.61
CA VAL A 260 17.43 -5.33 -3.82
C VAL A 260 16.69 -6.32 -4.71
N ILE A 261 17.24 -7.54 -4.82
CA ILE A 261 16.68 -8.62 -5.64
C ILE A 261 15.65 -9.40 -4.82
N LEU A 262 15.96 -9.75 -3.57
CA LEU A 262 15.10 -10.52 -2.68
C LEU A 262 15.27 -10.03 -1.24
N TYR A 263 14.16 -9.88 -0.50
CA TYR A 263 14.19 -9.50 0.91
C TYR A 263 13.04 -10.15 1.70
N ASN A 264 13.34 -10.69 2.88
CA ASN A 264 12.35 -11.11 3.86
C ASN A 264 12.85 -10.82 5.27
N GLY A 265 11.98 -10.29 6.14
CA GLY A 265 12.35 -9.79 7.46
C GLY A 265 11.41 -10.27 8.57
N HIS A 266 11.78 -9.96 9.82
CA HIS A 266 11.05 -10.38 11.01
C HIS A 266 10.01 -9.36 11.48
N HIS A 267 10.40 -8.09 11.64
CA HIS A 267 9.53 -7.02 12.13
C HIS A 267 9.34 -5.92 11.09
N SER A 268 8.17 -5.27 11.12
CA SER A 268 7.80 -4.22 10.14
C SER A 268 8.59 -2.92 10.28
N ASP A 269 9.29 -2.74 11.40
CA ASP A 269 10.23 -1.66 11.66
C ASP A 269 11.67 -1.98 11.19
N ALA A 270 11.82 -3.01 10.35
CA ALA A 270 13.08 -3.51 9.80
C ALA A 270 14.09 -4.04 10.85
N THR A 271 13.61 -4.33 12.06
CA THR A 271 14.41 -4.96 13.12
C THR A 271 14.26 -6.49 13.15
N GLY A 272 15.16 -7.16 13.88
CA GLY A 272 15.20 -8.61 14.02
C GLY A 272 15.91 -9.33 12.88
N ASP A 273 15.56 -10.61 12.72
CA ASP A 273 16.11 -11.49 11.69
C ASP A 273 15.72 -11.01 10.29
N PHE A 274 16.61 -11.21 9.33
CA PHE A 274 16.30 -10.98 7.94
C PHE A 274 17.20 -11.80 7.02
N ILE A 275 16.78 -11.87 5.77
CA ILE A 275 17.57 -12.40 4.68
C ILE A 275 17.40 -11.51 3.44
N ALA A 276 18.51 -11.24 2.77
CA ALA A 276 18.55 -10.34 1.62
C ALA A 276 19.56 -10.81 0.57
N LEU A 277 19.14 -10.80 -0.69
CA LEU A 277 20.01 -10.89 -1.86
C LEU A 277 19.89 -9.58 -2.65
N TYR A 278 21.00 -8.93 -2.95
CA TYR A 278 21.00 -7.63 -3.60
C TYR A 278 22.29 -7.35 -4.36
N LEU A 279 22.26 -6.36 -5.24
CA LEU A 279 23.44 -5.78 -5.87
C LEU A 279 23.88 -4.54 -5.10
N SER A 280 25.18 -4.40 -4.87
CA SER A 280 25.76 -3.16 -4.39
C SER A 280 27.11 -2.89 -5.05
N SER A 281 27.25 -1.72 -5.67
CA SER A 281 28.42 -1.35 -6.48
C SER A 281 28.79 -2.42 -7.52
N GLY A 282 27.77 -3.00 -8.17
CA GLY A 282 27.90 -4.05 -9.19
C GLY A 282 28.21 -5.44 -8.67
N HIS A 283 28.39 -5.64 -7.36
CA HIS A 283 28.67 -6.95 -6.79
C HIS A 283 27.41 -7.57 -6.20
N VAL A 284 27.25 -8.88 -6.35
CA VAL A 284 26.19 -9.63 -5.69
C VAL A 284 26.54 -9.74 -4.22
N GLN A 285 25.58 -9.41 -3.34
CA GLN A 285 25.73 -9.54 -1.90
C GLN A 285 24.56 -10.34 -1.33
N PHE A 286 24.90 -11.26 -0.44
CA PHE A 286 23.95 -12.02 0.34
C PHE A 286 24.17 -11.69 1.81
N THR A 287 23.17 -11.10 2.45
CA THR A 287 23.22 -10.73 3.87
C THR A 287 22.07 -11.40 4.62
N PHE A 288 22.38 -11.99 5.77
CA PHE A 288 21.38 -12.56 6.67
C PHE A 288 21.74 -12.30 8.13
N ASP A 289 20.74 -12.21 8.99
CA ASP A 289 20.88 -12.04 10.43
C ASP A 289 20.00 -13.06 11.16
N LEU A 290 20.58 -13.74 12.15
CA LEU A 290 19.95 -14.78 12.97
C LEU A 290 19.67 -14.30 14.41
N GLY A 291 19.70 -12.99 14.63
CA GLY A 291 19.43 -12.33 15.90
C GLY A 291 20.67 -11.82 16.64
N THR A 292 21.87 -12.25 16.22
CA THR A 292 23.17 -11.86 16.83
C THR A 292 24.04 -10.97 15.97
N GLY A 293 23.52 -10.50 14.84
CA GLY A 293 24.23 -9.62 13.91
C GLY A 293 24.35 -10.20 12.51
N PRO A 294 24.58 -9.34 11.51
CA PRO A 294 24.52 -9.74 10.11
C PRO A 294 25.81 -10.45 9.68
N ALA A 295 25.67 -11.47 8.86
CA ALA A 295 26.74 -12.04 8.04
C ALA A 295 26.51 -11.62 6.58
N THR A 296 27.58 -11.15 5.91
CA THR A 296 27.49 -10.68 4.52
C THR A 296 28.54 -11.38 3.67
N LEU A 297 28.07 -12.06 2.62
CA LEU A 297 28.88 -12.53 1.50
C LEU A 297 28.83 -11.51 0.38
N ARG A 298 29.93 -11.38 -0.36
CA ARG A 298 30.05 -10.53 -1.54
C ARG A 298 30.77 -11.32 -2.63
N SER A 299 30.28 -11.25 -3.86
CA SER A 299 30.96 -11.84 -5.02
C SER A 299 32.35 -11.23 -5.20
N GLU A 300 33.31 -12.03 -5.67
CA GLU A 300 34.67 -11.54 -5.92
C GLU A 300 34.66 -10.50 -7.05
N ASN A 301 33.98 -10.85 -8.16
CA ASN A 301 33.86 -10.01 -9.33
C ASN A 301 32.49 -9.30 -9.39
N PRO A 302 32.42 -8.10 -9.99
CA PRO A 302 31.16 -7.46 -10.32
C PRO A 302 30.47 -8.17 -11.48
N VAL A 303 29.13 -8.20 -11.48
CA VAL A 303 28.35 -8.71 -12.60
C VAL A 303 28.35 -7.72 -13.76
N ARG A 304 28.24 -8.23 -14.98
CA ARG A 304 28.10 -7.39 -16.18
C ARG A 304 26.64 -6.94 -16.31
N LEU A 305 26.45 -5.62 -16.40
CA LEU A 305 25.13 -5.06 -16.62
C LEU A 305 24.64 -5.38 -18.03
N GLY A 306 23.37 -5.73 -18.16
CA GLY A 306 22.74 -6.12 -19.42
C GLY A 306 23.03 -7.56 -19.87
N GLU A 307 23.72 -8.37 -19.06
CA GLU A 307 23.97 -9.78 -19.33
C GLU A 307 23.24 -10.67 -18.29
N TRP A 308 22.82 -11.86 -18.72
CA TRP A 308 22.23 -12.86 -17.82
C TRP A 308 23.29 -13.44 -16.89
N VAL A 309 22.95 -13.51 -15.60
CA VAL A 309 23.76 -14.11 -14.54
C VAL A 309 22.90 -15.04 -13.67
N GLU A 310 23.43 -16.21 -13.33
CA GLU A 310 22.90 -17.14 -12.34
C GLU A 310 23.64 -16.92 -11.01
N VAL A 311 22.89 -16.74 -9.94
CA VAL A 311 23.39 -16.59 -8.58
C VAL A 311 22.86 -17.75 -7.75
N ARG A 312 23.76 -18.47 -7.08
CA ARG A 312 23.39 -19.55 -6.15
C ARG A 312 23.82 -19.21 -4.73
N VAL A 313 22.92 -19.44 -3.78
CA VAL A 313 23.12 -19.24 -2.36
C VAL A 313 22.68 -20.50 -1.63
N SER A 314 23.56 -21.05 -0.81
CA SER A 314 23.21 -22.09 0.16
C SER A 314 23.39 -21.53 1.56
N ARG A 315 22.49 -21.90 2.48
CA ARG A 315 22.67 -21.67 3.92
C ARG A 315 22.26 -22.93 4.67
N THR A 316 23.13 -23.39 5.56
CA THR A 316 22.81 -24.44 6.55
C THR A 316 23.22 -23.95 7.94
N GLY A 317 22.22 -23.62 8.76
CA GLY A 317 22.40 -22.99 10.06
C GLY A 317 23.11 -21.65 9.94
N ARG A 318 24.32 -21.55 10.49
CA ARG A 318 25.15 -20.34 10.44
C ARG A 318 26.06 -20.28 9.22
N LEU A 319 26.31 -21.39 8.55
CA LEU A 319 27.18 -21.45 7.38
C LEU A 319 26.37 -21.05 6.15
N ALA A 320 26.88 -20.10 5.38
CA ALA A 320 26.32 -19.74 4.08
C ALA A 320 27.42 -19.74 3.01
N SER A 321 27.03 -20.02 1.78
CA SER A 321 27.85 -19.87 0.60
C SER A 321 27.16 -19.03 -0.49
N LEU A 322 27.96 -18.37 -1.31
CA LEU A 322 27.53 -17.56 -2.46
C LEU A 322 28.40 -17.93 -3.67
N GLU A 323 27.77 -18.34 -4.75
CA GLU A 323 28.37 -18.65 -6.04
C GLU A 323 27.68 -17.79 -7.11
N VAL A 324 28.45 -17.21 -8.02
CA VAL A 324 27.94 -16.38 -9.13
C VAL A 324 28.51 -16.95 -10.42
N GLU A 325 27.64 -17.45 -11.30
CA GLU A 325 28.02 -18.26 -12.47
C GLU A 325 28.95 -19.43 -12.10
N GLU A 326 30.20 -19.38 -12.54
CA GLU A 326 31.25 -20.40 -12.32
C GLU A 326 32.38 -19.84 -11.43
N ASP A 327 32.18 -18.67 -10.79
CA ASP A 327 33.15 -18.10 -9.86
C ASP A 327 33.27 -18.98 -8.60
N PRO A 328 34.45 -19.06 -7.95
CA PRO A 328 34.62 -19.83 -6.73
C PRO A 328 33.65 -19.41 -5.63
N ALA A 329 32.97 -20.40 -5.03
CA ALA A 329 32.04 -20.16 -3.94
C ALA A 329 32.72 -19.49 -2.74
N GLN A 330 32.13 -18.40 -2.26
CA GLN A 330 32.56 -17.69 -1.05
C GLN A 330 31.75 -18.20 0.14
N GLU A 331 32.39 -18.46 1.28
CA GLU A 331 31.72 -18.96 2.48
C GLU A 331 31.89 -18.04 3.69
N ILE A 332 30.87 -18.00 4.54
CA ILE A 332 30.90 -17.26 5.81
C ILE A 332 30.13 -17.98 6.90
N LEU A 333 30.58 -17.80 8.14
CA LEU A 333 29.85 -18.22 9.33
C LEU A 333 29.23 -17.01 10.02
N ALA A 334 27.93 -17.05 10.29
CA ALA A 334 27.25 -16.01 11.05
C ALA A 334 27.73 -15.91 12.51
N PRO A 335 27.78 -14.70 13.08
CA PRO A 335 28.19 -14.50 14.47
C PRO A 335 27.16 -15.05 15.45
N GLY A 336 27.60 -15.31 16.69
CA GLY A 336 26.73 -15.84 17.75
C GLY A 336 26.39 -17.32 17.59
N ALA A 337 25.40 -17.79 18.36
CA ALA A 337 25.07 -19.23 18.48
C ALA A 337 23.75 -19.62 17.81
N PHE A 338 22.92 -18.66 17.41
CA PHE A 338 21.63 -18.94 16.77
C PHE A 338 21.85 -19.49 15.35
N THR A 339 21.06 -20.50 14.98
CA THR A 339 21.12 -21.16 13.67
C THR A 339 19.83 -20.98 12.87
N GLN A 340 18.75 -20.60 13.53
CA GLN A 340 17.41 -20.52 12.97
C GLN A 340 17.08 -19.08 12.55
N LEU A 341 16.39 -18.93 11.44
CA LEU A 341 15.76 -17.68 10.98
C LEU A 341 14.30 -17.66 11.42
N SER A 342 13.80 -16.53 11.90
CA SER A 342 12.36 -16.29 12.06
C SER A 342 11.89 -15.17 11.13
N LEU A 343 11.13 -15.49 10.08
CA LEU A 343 10.74 -14.52 9.04
C LEU A 343 9.22 -14.51 8.77
N PRO A 344 8.39 -14.01 9.72
CA PRO A 344 6.93 -13.99 9.60
C PRO A 344 6.39 -12.98 8.57
N LEU A 345 7.18 -12.00 8.12
CA LEU A 345 6.72 -11.05 7.10
C LEU A 345 6.70 -11.67 5.72
N ASN A 346 6.09 -10.97 4.76
CA ASN A 346 6.10 -11.37 3.36
C ASN A 346 7.51 -11.33 2.77
N LEU A 347 7.74 -12.21 1.79
CA LEU A 347 8.91 -12.20 0.93
C LEU A 347 8.68 -11.20 -0.22
N TYR A 348 9.67 -10.36 -0.48
CA TYR A 348 9.65 -9.38 -1.55
C TYR A 348 10.72 -9.67 -2.61
N LEU A 349 10.36 -9.45 -3.87
CA LEU A 349 11.25 -9.60 -5.01
C LEU A 349 11.34 -8.31 -5.83
N GLY A 350 12.56 -7.92 -6.19
CA GLY A 350 12.90 -6.80 -7.07
C GLY A 350 12.71 -5.40 -6.47
N GLY A 351 12.11 -5.30 -5.28
CA GLY A 351 11.83 -4.05 -4.59
C GLY A 351 10.88 -4.29 -3.42
N ALA A 352 10.44 -3.24 -2.75
CA ALA A 352 9.45 -3.29 -1.67
C ALA A 352 8.61 -2.00 -1.67
N PRO A 353 7.43 -1.99 -1.02
CA PRO A 353 6.57 -0.80 -0.95
C PRO A 353 7.24 0.47 -0.40
N SER A 354 8.23 0.33 0.48
CA SER A 354 9.03 1.43 1.01
C SER A 354 10.46 0.95 1.29
N SER A 355 11.44 1.83 1.11
CA SER A 355 12.84 1.59 1.48
C SER A 355 13.05 1.31 2.96
N ASP A 356 12.17 1.85 3.82
CA ASP A 356 12.27 1.72 5.28
C ASP A 356 11.93 0.31 5.77
N MET A 357 11.43 -0.55 4.88
CA MET A 357 11.20 -1.96 5.17
C MET A 357 12.50 -2.77 5.17
N TYR A 358 13.57 -2.26 4.58
CA TYR A 358 14.85 -2.95 4.50
C TYR A 358 15.66 -2.72 5.78
N SER A 359 16.38 -3.77 6.20
CA SER A 359 17.24 -3.65 7.37
C SER A 359 18.32 -2.59 7.13
N PRO A 360 18.58 -1.67 8.09
CA PRO A 360 19.66 -0.69 7.99
C PRO A 360 21.06 -1.33 7.96
N LYS A 361 21.15 -2.65 8.18
CA LYS A 361 22.37 -3.46 8.09
C LYS A 361 22.74 -3.82 6.63
N MET A 362 21.87 -3.55 5.66
CA MET A 362 22.14 -3.74 4.23
C MET A 362 22.96 -2.59 3.64
N LYS A 363 23.67 -2.83 2.53
CA LYS A 363 24.47 -1.79 1.85
C LYS A 363 23.69 -0.92 0.87
N THR A 364 22.47 -1.32 0.51
CA THR A 364 21.61 -0.57 -0.40
C THR A 364 20.16 -0.70 0.01
N THR A 365 19.38 0.34 -0.29
CA THR A 365 17.90 0.35 -0.22
C THR A 365 17.27 0.61 -1.58
N ALA A 366 18.09 0.72 -2.64
CA ALA A 366 17.60 0.85 -4.00
C ALA A 366 16.83 -0.41 -4.42
N SER A 367 15.72 -0.25 -5.14
CA SER A 367 15.03 -1.39 -5.74
C SER A 367 15.77 -1.85 -7.00
N PHE A 368 15.61 -3.11 -7.36
CA PHE A 368 16.24 -3.72 -8.52
C PHE A 368 15.73 -3.11 -9.84
N VAL A 369 16.67 -2.94 -10.77
CA VAL A 369 16.40 -2.55 -12.16
C VAL A 369 17.00 -3.61 -13.07
N GLY A 370 16.16 -4.29 -13.84
CA GLY A 370 16.56 -5.39 -14.70
C GLY A 370 15.48 -6.45 -14.85
N CYS A 371 15.89 -7.66 -15.20
CA CYS A 371 14.98 -8.80 -15.40
C CYS A 371 15.28 -9.93 -14.43
N ILE A 372 14.25 -10.65 -13.98
CA ILE A 372 14.41 -11.89 -13.21
C ILE A 372 13.65 -12.98 -13.96
N GLN A 373 14.35 -14.01 -14.40
CA GLN A 373 13.77 -15.06 -15.24
C GLN A 373 13.36 -16.30 -14.45
N THR A 374 14.21 -16.74 -13.53
CA THR A 374 13.97 -17.94 -12.73
C THR A 374 14.34 -17.71 -11.27
N ILE A 375 13.57 -18.34 -10.38
CA ILE A 375 13.92 -18.48 -8.97
C ILE A 375 13.62 -19.91 -8.58
N VAL A 376 14.65 -20.60 -8.12
CA VAL A 376 14.54 -21.93 -7.52
C VAL A 376 14.80 -21.78 -6.05
N LEU A 377 13.79 -22.08 -5.23
CA LEU A 377 13.87 -22.04 -3.79
C LEU A 377 13.69 -23.46 -3.26
N ASN A 378 14.68 -23.98 -2.53
CA ASN A 378 14.62 -25.26 -1.85
C ASN A 378 14.27 -26.41 -2.82
N ASN A 379 14.93 -26.45 -3.99
CA ASN A 379 14.69 -27.37 -5.11
C ASN A 379 13.33 -27.26 -5.80
N ARG A 380 12.55 -26.19 -5.52
CA ARG A 380 11.30 -25.89 -6.21
C ARG A 380 11.43 -24.61 -7.03
N GLU A 381 11.22 -24.70 -8.34
CA GLU A 381 11.06 -23.52 -9.18
C GLU A 381 9.78 -22.78 -8.77
N MET A 382 9.90 -21.51 -8.40
CA MET A 382 8.76 -20.66 -8.05
C MET A 382 8.18 -20.04 -9.32
N GLY A 383 6.86 -20.13 -9.49
CA GLY A 383 6.15 -19.40 -10.53
C GLY A 383 6.12 -17.90 -10.23
N ILE A 384 7.12 -17.13 -10.70
CA ILE A 384 7.29 -15.71 -10.35
C ILE A 384 6.01 -14.88 -10.56
N LEU A 385 5.25 -15.15 -11.61
CA LEU A 385 4.01 -14.41 -11.86
C LEU A 385 2.77 -15.08 -11.27
N ALA A 386 2.72 -16.42 -11.32
CA ALA A 386 1.54 -17.20 -10.94
C ALA A 386 1.39 -17.39 -9.42
N GLU A 387 2.48 -17.41 -8.65
CA GLU A 387 2.48 -17.58 -7.19
C GLU A 387 2.51 -16.24 -6.42
N ALA A 388 2.64 -15.11 -7.12
CA ALA A 388 2.68 -13.81 -6.47
C ALA A 388 1.34 -13.44 -5.82
N LEU A 389 1.36 -13.01 -4.56
CA LEU A 389 0.20 -12.45 -3.85
C LEU A 389 -0.17 -11.03 -4.33
N GLY A 390 0.65 -10.45 -5.19
CA GLY A 390 0.49 -9.11 -5.73
C GLY A 390 1.83 -8.48 -6.10
N GLY A 391 1.77 -7.37 -6.80
CA GLY A 391 2.94 -6.61 -7.18
C GLY A 391 2.59 -5.34 -7.92
N VAL A 392 3.60 -4.51 -8.11
CA VAL A 392 3.49 -3.18 -8.68
C VAL A 392 4.55 -2.97 -9.75
N ASN A 393 4.19 -2.26 -10.83
CA ASN A 393 5.09 -1.77 -11.88
C ASN A 393 5.97 -2.86 -12.53
N VAL A 394 5.53 -4.11 -12.53
CA VAL A 394 6.25 -5.21 -13.19
C VAL A 394 5.88 -5.21 -14.67
N GLY A 395 6.89 -5.06 -15.53
CA GLY A 395 6.73 -5.08 -16.98
C GLY A 395 7.23 -6.37 -17.60
N ASN A 396 7.28 -6.41 -18.94
CA ASN A 396 8.01 -7.45 -19.66
C ASN A 396 9.47 -7.05 -19.86
N CYS A 397 10.34 -8.05 -19.74
CA CYS A 397 11.71 -8.00 -20.17
C CYS A 397 11.78 -8.50 -21.60
N GLY A 398 12.25 -7.65 -22.52
CA GLY A 398 12.41 -7.95 -23.94
C GLY A 398 12.96 -9.37 -24.19
N HIS A 399 12.07 -10.31 -24.51
CA HIS A 399 12.41 -11.72 -24.70
C HIS A 399 11.52 -12.36 -25.76
N ALA A 400 12.07 -13.35 -26.49
CA ALA A 400 11.38 -14.01 -27.61
C ALA A 400 10.01 -14.60 -27.24
N CYS A 401 9.82 -15.06 -25.99
CA CYS A 401 8.54 -15.59 -25.52
C CYS A 401 7.37 -14.59 -25.59
N GLU A 402 7.64 -13.27 -25.59
CA GLU A 402 6.60 -12.25 -25.74
C GLU A 402 5.87 -12.33 -27.08
N ALA A 403 6.58 -12.76 -28.13
CA ALA A 403 5.99 -12.98 -29.46
C ALA A 403 5.19 -14.30 -29.56
N ARG A 404 5.02 -15.03 -28.43
CA ARG A 404 4.37 -16.33 -28.34
C ARG A 404 4.84 -17.33 -29.43
N PRO A 405 6.17 -17.58 -29.52
CA PRO A 405 6.75 -18.39 -30.60
C PRO A 405 6.31 -19.86 -30.56
N CYS A 406 5.81 -20.33 -29.41
CA CYS A 406 5.31 -21.69 -29.20
C CYS A 406 3.80 -21.85 -29.50
N GLY A 407 3.13 -20.80 -29.98
CA GLY A 407 1.68 -20.82 -30.23
C GLY A 407 0.87 -21.05 -28.94
N ASP A 408 0.21 -22.20 -28.85
CA ASP A 408 -0.57 -22.65 -27.69
C ASP A 408 0.24 -23.53 -26.71
N ALA A 409 1.46 -23.91 -27.09
CA ALA A 409 2.40 -24.56 -26.19
C ALA A 409 3.08 -23.51 -25.29
N GLU A 410 3.59 -23.98 -24.16
CA GLU A 410 4.17 -23.09 -23.17
C GLU A 410 5.61 -22.71 -23.55
N CYS A 411 5.87 -21.42 -23.66
CA CYS A 411 7.22 -20.90 -23.89
C CYS A 411 7.98 -20.87 -22.57
N ARG A 412 9.11 -21.58 -22.51
CA ARG A 412 10.03 -21.58 -21.38
C ARG A 412 11.25 -20.74 -21.72
N PRO A 413 11.40 -19.55 -21.11
CA PRO A 413 12.54 -18.67 -21.36
C PRO A 413 13.81 -19.24 -20.73
N LEU A 414 14.95 -19.09 -21.42
CA LEU A 414 16.22 -19.70 -21.03
C LEU A 414 17.38 -18.76 -21.38
N ARG A 415 17.74 -17.85 -20.47
CA ARG A 415 18.59 -16.68 -20.77
C ARG A 415 18.07 -15.94 -22.02
N GLU A 416 18.86 -15.85 -23.09
CA GLU A 416 18.46 -15.22 -24.36
C GLU A 416 17.68 -16.14 -25.31
N ARG A 417 17.64 -17.45 -25.04
CA ARG A 417 16.94 -18.44 -25.87
C ARG A 417 15.62 -18.84 -25.22
N PHE A 418 14.85 -19.66 -25.91
CA PHE A 418 13.64 -20.26 -25.36
C PHE A 418 13.53 -21.73 -25.78
N THR A 419 12.69 -22.47 -25.08
CA THR A 419 12.23 -23.80 -25.48
C THR A 419 10.70 -23.87 -25.37
N CYS A 420 10.07 -24.78 -26.11
CA CYS A 420 8.62 -24.93 -26.11
C CYS A 420 8.24 -26.22 -25.38
N ARG A 421 7.51 -26.10 -24.26
CA ARG A 421 6.95 -27.26 -23.57
C ARG A 421 5.65 -27.68 -24.26
N CYS A 422 5.78 -28.63 -25.18
CA CYS A 422 4.66 -29.15 -25.96
C CYS A 422 3.69 -29.97 -25.10
N ARG A 423 2.41 -29.95 -25.47
CA ARG A 423 1.41 -30.85 -24.87
C ARG A 423 1.71 -32.31 -25.25
N PRO A 424 1.35 -33.28 -24.39
CA PRO A 424 1.51 -34.69 -24.71
C PRO A 424 0.86 -35.05 -26.06
N GLY A 425 1.59 -35.78 -26.90
CA GLY A 425 1.14 -36.20 -28.23
C GLY A 425 1.44 -35.22 -29.38
N VAL A 426 1.95 -34.02 -29.08
CA VAL A 426 2.44 -33.09 -30.11
C VAL A 426 3.95 -33.27 -30.28
N PRO A 427 4.46 -33.51 -31.51
CA PRO A 427 5.91 -33.64 -31.74
C PRO A 427 6.63 -32.32 -31.45
N HIS A 428 7.80 -32.40 -30.81
CA HIS A 428 8.69 -31.26 -30.58
C HIS A 428 9.60 -31.05 -31.82
N PRO A 429 9.86 -29.81 -32.27
CA PRO A 429 9.37 -28.54 -31.74
C PRO A 429 7.92 -28.24 -32.15
N CYS A 430 7.19 -27.58 -31.26
CA CYS A 430 5.85 -27.07 -31.49
C CYS A 430 5.86 -25.52 -31.47
N PRO A 431 5.22 -24.83 -32.44
CA PRO A 431 4.47 -25.37 -33.58
C PRO A 431 5.39 -26.05 -34.60
N ALA A 432 4.89 -27.10 -35.25
CA ALA A 432 5.68 -27.85 -36.23
C ALA A 432 6.09 -26.92 -37.40
N PRO A 433 7.25 -27.13 -38.04
CA PRO A 433 7.76 -26.26 -39.12
C PRO A 433 6.77 -25.99 -40.27
N ASP A 434 5.77 -26.86 -40.46
CA ASP A 434 4.79 -26.79 -41.55
C ASP A 434 3.59 -25.85 -41.28
N ASP A 435 3.42 -25.32 -40.06
CA ASP A 435 2.21 -24.56 -39.69
C ASP A 435 2.15 -23.13 -40.25
N TYR A 436 3.19 -22.71 -40.99
CA TYR A 436 3.19 -21.44 -41.75
C TYR A 436 2.51 -21.52 -43.13
N THR A 437 2.12 -22.72 -43.61
CA THR A 437 1.69 -22.90 -45.03
C THR A 437 0.21 -23.19 -45.27
N ARG A 438 -0.65 -23.24 -44.25
CA ARG A 438 -2.09 -23.54 -44.45
C ARG A 438 -2.99 -22.30 -44.51
N LEU A 439 -2.83 -21.47 -45.54
CA LEU A 439 -3.80 -20.42 -45.93
C LEU A 439 -4.37 -20.62 -47.35
N VAL A 440 -4.49 -21.87 -47.81
CA VAL A 440 -5.22 -22.17 -49.07
C VAL A 440 -6.23 -23.29 -48.81
N PRO A 441 -7.55 -23.06 -48.96
CA PRO A 441 -8.54 -24.11 -48.83
C PRO A 441 -8.61 -24.95 -50.12
N PRO A 442 -8.51 -26.29 -50.07
CA PRO A 442 -8.85 -27.13 -51.21
C PRO A 442 -10.35 -27.50 -51.19
N PRO A 443 -10.93 -27.87 -52.34
CA PRO A 443 -12.37 -27.94 -52.55
C PRO A 443 -13.01 -29.21 -51.98
N ILE A 444 -14.31 -29.07 -51.70
CA ILE A 444 -15.23 -30.11 -51.23
C ILE A 444 -15.33 -31.26 -52.24
N ARG A 445 -15.17 -32.51 -51.78
CA ARG A 445 -15.91 -33.66 -52.34
C ARG A 445 -16.03 -34.87 -51.39
N ALA A 446 -17.31 -35.16 -51.10
CA ALA A 446 -18.04 -36.40 -50.81
C ALA A 446 -17.34 -37.69 -50.33
N SER A 447 -17.85 -38.17 -49.18
CA SER A 447 -18.41 -39.51 -48.88
C SER A 447 -17.64 -40.78 -49.28
N SER A 448 -17.27 -41.57 -48.27
CA SER A 448 -17.81 -42.94 -48.14
C SER A 448 -17.57 -43.52 -46.74
N ASN A 449 -18.58 -44.23 -46.25
CA ASN A 449 -18.57 -45.00 -45.00
C ASN A 449 -17.58 -46.16 -45.09
N ALA A 450 -16.66 -46.25 -44.12
CA ALA A 450 -16.01 -47.49 -43.74
C ALA A 450 -15.77 -47.48 -42.23
N VAL A 451 -16.56 -48.28 -41.51
CA VAL A 451 -16.29 -48.63 -40.12
C VAL A 451 -15.13 -49.62 -40.14
N THR A 452 -13.91 -49.12 -39.95
CA THR A 452 -12.74 -49.94 -39.68
C THR A 452 -12.48 -49.93 -38.17
N SER A 453 -12.41 -51.12 -37.60
CA SER A 453 -12.00 -51.36 -36.22
C SER A 453 -10.56 -50.87 -36.04
N VAL A 454 -10.40 -49.67 -35.49
CA VAL A 454 -9.09 -49.14 -35.10
C VAL A 454 -8.62 -49.96 -33.89
N ARG A 455 -7.67 -50.88 -34.12
CA ARG A 455 -6.81 -51.35 -33.04
C ARG A 455 -6.15 -50.12 -32.44
N TYR A 456 -6.42 -49.84 -31.18
CA TYR A 456 -5.60 -48.92 -30.38
C TYR A 456 -4.19 -49.54 -30.31
N GLU A 457 -3.34 -49.28 -31.29
CA GLU A 457 -1.91 -49.31 -31.05
C GLU A 457 -1.67 -48.30 -29.93
N ARG A 458 -1.33 -48.81 -28.74
CA ARG A 458 -1.03 -47.96 -27.59
C ARG A 458 0.08 -47.02 -28.05
N ALA A 459 -0.21 -45.72 -28.10
CA ALA A 459 0.77 -44.71 -28.43
C ALA A 459 1.96 -44.88 -27.48
N VAL A 460 3.11 -45.25 -28.04
CA VAL A 460 4.35 -45.43 -27.27
C VAL A 460 4.93 -44.02 -27.07
N PRO A 461 5.03 -43.52 -25.83
CA PRO A 461 5.57 -42.20 -25.58
C PRO A 461 7.05 -42.16 -25.97
N SER A 462 7.44 -41.19 -26.80
CA SER A 462 8.83 -40.87 -27.09
C SER A 462 9.23 -39.64 -26.27
N PHE A 463 10.31 -39.76 -25.50
CA PHE A 463 10.86 -38.69 -24.67
C PHE A 463 11.97 -38.00 -25.47
N THR A 464 11.64 -36.89 -26.12
CA THR A 464 12.49 -36.28 -27.15
C THR A 464 13.52 -35.26 -26.60
N GLY A 465 13.62 -35.10 -25.29
CA GLY A 465 14.58 -34.19 -24.62
C GLY A 465 14.85 -34.57 -23.17
N SER A 466 15.94 -34.05 -22.59
CA SER A 466 16.42 -34.37 -21.23
C SER A 466 15.41 -34.05 -20.12
N GLU A 467 14.57 -33.04 -20.33
CA GLU A 467 13.54 -32.58 -19.39
C GLU A 467 12.16 -33.20 -19.66
N SER A 468 12.07 -34.21 -20.54
CA SER A 468 10.78 -34.85 -20.86
C SER A 468 10.36 -35.78 -19.73
N TYR A 469 9.18 -35.58 -19.13
CA TYR A 469 8.65 -36.47 -18.10
C TYR A 469 7.14 -36.67 -18.22
N LEU A 470 6.65 -37.78 -17.64
CA LEU A 470 5.24 -38.02 -17.37
C LEU A 470 5.05 -38.04 -15.86
N HIS A 471 4.17 -37.17 -15.34
CA HIS A 471 3.85 -37.11 -13.92
C HIS A 471 2.51 -37.79 -13.66
N TYR A 472 2.50 -38.71 -12.69
CA TYR A 472 1.30 -39.39 -12.22
C TYR A 472 0.95 -38.86 -10.83
N ASN A 473 -0.28 -38.42 -10.64
CA ASN A 473 -0.77 -37.74 -9.45
C ASN A 473 -1.22 -38.68 -8.32
N ASP A 474 -1.04 -39.99 -8.47
CA ASP A 474 -1.38 -40.96 -7.44
C ASP A 474 -0.13 -41.68 -6.91
N ALA A 475 0.00 -41.70 -5.57
CA ALA A 475 1.07 -42.40 -4.87
C ALA A 475 1.02 -43.93 -5.04
N ASP A 476 -0.05 -44.47 -5.61
CA ASP A 476 -0.24 -45.89 -5.85
C ASP A 476 0.38 -46.36 -7.17
N THR A 477 0.78 -45.45 -8.05
CA THR A 477 1.41 -45.80 -9.34
C THR A 477 2.68 -46.61 -9.10
N MET A 478 3.55 -46.18 -8.19
CA MET A 478 4.70 -46.98 -7.78
C MET A 478 4.33 -48.22 -6.96
N LYS A 479 3.27 -48.18 -6.14
CA LYS A 479 2.82 -49.36 -5.38
C LYS A 479 2.29 -50.48 -6.29
N ARG A 480 1.72 -50.14 -7.45
CA ARG A 480 1.29 -51.11 -8.46
C ARG A 480 2.49 -51.79 -9.16
N HIS A 481 3.60 -51.08 -9.32
CA HIS A 481 4.83 -51.62 -9.91
C HIS A 481 5.74 -52.34 -8.88
N ALA A 482 5.70 -51.93 -7.61
CA ALA A 482 6.52 -52.50 -6.53
C ALA A 482 5.92 -53.73 -5.85
N ARG A 483 4.83 -54.33 -6.38
CA ARG A 483 4.31 -55.59 -5.82
C ARG A 483 5.29 -56.73 -6.11
N TYR A 484 5.91 -57.21 -5.05
CA TYR A 484 6.63 -58.48 -5.04
C TYR A 484 5.64 -59.62 -5.30
N ASN A 485 5.89 -60.43 -6.32
CA ASN A 485 5.11 -61.63 -6.61
C ASN A 485 5.57 -62.73 -5.63
N GLU A 486 4.83 -62.95 -4.54
CA GLU A 486 5.03 -64.10 -3.64
C GLU A 486 4.45 -65.41 -4.21
N ASN A 487 4.71 -65.70 -5.49
CA ASN A 487 4.37 -67.00 -6.08
C ASN A 487 5.48 -67.46 -7.02
N VAL A 488 6.56 -67.97 -6.43
CA VAL A 488 7.44 -69.01 -7.00
C VAL A 488 7.76 -70.01 -5.91
#